data_AF-A0A965BZB4-F1
#
_entry.id   AF-A0A965BZB4-F1
#
_cell.length_a   1.000
_cell.length_b   1.000
_cell.length_c   1.000
_cell.angle_alpha   90.00
_cell.angle_beta   90.00
_cell.angle_gamma   90.00
#
_symmetry.space_group_name_H-M   'P 1'
#
loop_
_entity.id
_entity.type
_entity.pdbx_description
1 polymer ?
#
loop_
_entity_poly.entity_id
_entity_poly.type
_entity_poly.pdbx_seq_one_letter_code
_entity_poly.pdbx_strand_id
1 'polypeptide(L)'
;TWGRQRLKGFEDVPTLVEKGFSDVEFYIWVGLFAPAGTPPAIIDRIRDASRLVAQDADFQRIMAGSGNTLDYRDGDAFKRFYDEDAGRLLRVIRALGKIE
;
A
#
# COMPACT_ATOMS: atom_id res chain seq x y z
N THR A 1 -8.23 -5.46 -13.09
CA THR A 1 -7.56 -4.31 -12.46
C THR A 1 -6.07 -4.59 -12.32
N TRP A 2 -5.29 -3.58 -11.91
CA TRP A 2 -3.86 -3.69 -11.65
C TRP A 2 -3.53 -4.20 -10.24
N GLY A 3 -4.51 -4.26 -9.34
CA GLY A 3 -4.32 -4.82 -7.99
C GLY A 3 -4.33 -6.34 -7.97
N ARG A 4 -3.88 -6.91 -6.85
CA ARG A 4 -3.90 -8.36 -6.62
C ARG A 4 -5.31 -8.95 -6.52
N GLN A 5 -6.24 -8.14 -6.04
CA GLN A 5 -7.65 -8.47 -5.89
C GLN A 5 -8.50 -7.50 -6.72
N ARG A 6 -9.74 -7.92 -7.03
CA ARG A 6 -10.71 -7.05 -7.70
C ARG A 6 -11.03 -5.84 -6.81
N LEU A 7 -11.21 -4.69 -7.43
CA LEU A 7 -11.55 -3.46 -6.70
C LEU A 7 -13.06 -3.45 -6.43
N LYS A 8 -13.44 -2.96 -5.25
CA LYS A 8 -14.84 -2.73 -4.89
C LYS A 8 -15.47 -1.75 -5.89
N GLY A 9 -16.60 -2.10 -6.48
CA GLY A 9 -17.27 -1.35 -7.55
C GLY A 9 -16.75 -1.65 -8.97
N PHE A 10 -15.77 -2.54 -9.12
CA PHE A 10 -15.25 -3.03 -10.41
C PHE A 10 -15.12 -4.57 -10.41
N GLU A 11 -16.06 -5.25 -9.77
CA GLU A 11 -16.04 -6.71 -9.57
C GLU A 11 -16.08 -7.48 -10.88
N ASP A 12 -16.59 -6.91 -11.97
CA ASP A 12 -16.59 -7.54 -13.30
C ASP A 12 -15.25 -7.42 -14.05
N VAL A 13 -14.31 -6.62 -13.54
CA VAL A 13 -13.02 -6.37 -14.18
C VAL A 13 -11.95 -7.31 -13.59
N PRO A 14 -11.51 -8.36 -14.32
CA PRO A 14 -10.54 -9.31 -13.79
C PRO A 14 -9.17 -8.67 -13.56
N THR A 15 -8.43 -9.15 -12.56
CA THR A 15 -7.04 -8.77 -12.30
C THR A 15 -6.11 -9.38 -13.36
N LEU A 16 -4.88 -8.85 -13.48
CA LEU A 16 -3.85 -9.48 -14.32
C LEU A 16 -3.42 -10.84 -13.76
N VAL A 17 -3.46 -11.02 -12.45
CA VAL A 17 -3.23 -12.31 -11.79
C VAL A 17 -4.27 -13.35 -12.24
N GLU A 18 -5.56 -12.98 -12.30
CA GLU A 18 -6.65 -13.84 -12.81
C GLU A 18 -6.50 -14.16 -14.31
N LYS A 19 -5.67 -13.42 -15.03
CA LYS A 19 -5.35 -13.62 -16.45
C LYS A 19 -4.04 -14.38 -16.68
N GLY A 20 -3.41 -14.90 -15.62
CA GLY A 20 -2.20 -15.72 -15.71
C GLY A 20 -0.89 -14.94 -15.55
N PHE A 21 -0.95 -13.64 -15.24
CA PHE A 21 0.23 -12.83 -14.94
C PHE A 21 0.44 -12.78 -13.41
N SER A 22 0.95 -13.87 -12.83
CA SER A 22 1.01 -14.09 -11.38
C SER A 22 1.73 -13.00 -10.57
N ASP A 23 2.71 -12.34 -11.19
CA ASP A 23 3.59 -11.38 -10.51
C ASP A 23 3.30 -9.93 -10.87
N VAL A 24 2.22 -9.68 -11.63
CA VAL A 24 1.86 -8.33 -12.07
C VAL A 24 0.79 -7.76 -11.16
N GLU A 25 1.24 -6.92 -10.23
CA GLU A 25 0.39 -5.98 -9.50
C GLU A 25 1.04 -4.59 -9.47
N PHE A 26 0.23 -3.56 -9.61
CA PHE A 26 0.65 -2.16 -9.55
C PHE A 26 -0.47 -1.29 -8.98
N TYR A 27 -0.17 -0.57 -7.90
CA TYR A 27 -1.06 0.40 -7.29
C TYR A 27 -0.23 1.42 -6.51
N ILE A 28 -0.80 2.61 -6.33
CA ILE A 28 -0.16 3.68 -5.56
C ILE A 28 -0.60 3.54 -4.11
N TRP A 29 0.35 3.64 -3.20
CA TRP A 29 0.13 3.64 -1.77
C TRP A 29 0.75 4.90 -1.17
N VAL A 30 0.29 5.26 0.05
CA VAL A 30 0.82 6.37 0.83
C VAL A 30 1.31 5.83 2.17
N GLY A 31 2.48 6.27 2.61
CA GLY A 31 3.08 5.86 3.86
C GLY A 31 3.58 7.04 4.68
N LEU A 32 3.64 6.85 5.99
CA LEU A 32 4.29 7.79 6.92
C LEU A 32 5.66 7.25 7.30
N PHE A 33 6.68 8.09 7.16
CA PHE A 33 8.06 7.79 7.51
C PHE A 33 8.59 8.85 8.47
N ALA A 34 9.49 8.46 9.36
CA ALA A 34 10.14 9.36 10.29
C ALA A 34 11.67 9.27 10.13
N PRO A 35 12.42 10.33 10.47
CA PRO A 35 13.88 10.29 10.46
C PRO A 35 14.46 9.15 11.32
N ALA A 36 15.60 8.62 10.90
CA ALA A 36 16.34 7.65 11.70
C ALA A 36 16.70 8.26 13.07
N GLY A 37 16.53 7.48 14.14
CA GLY A 37 16.79 7.95 15.52
C GLY A 37 15.65 8.76 16.13
N THR A 38 14.49 8.90 15.47
CA THR A 38 13.31 9.51 16.09
C THR A 38 12.95 8.77 17.40
N PRO A 39 12.74 9.48 18.52
CA PRO A 39 12.46 8.83 19.80
C PRO A 39 11.24 7.91 19.75
N PRO A 40 11.26 6.73 20.40
CA PRO A 40 10.15 5.77 20.35
C PRO A 40 8.80 6.37 20.74
N ALA A 41 8.77 7.22 21.78
CA ALA A 41 7.54 7.86 22.23
C ALA A 41 6.87 8.75 21.16
N ILE A 42 7.65 9.35 20.25
CA ILE A 42 7.12 10.14 19.13
C ILE A 42 6.56 9.21 18.06
N ILE A 43 7.26 8.11 17.77
CA ILE A 43 6.77 7.09 16.85
C ILE A 43 5.45 6.51 17.34
N ASP A 44 5.36 6.13 18.61
CA ASP A 44 4.15 5.56 19.21
C ASP A 44 2.96 6.53 19.10
N ARG A 45 3.19 7.82 19.39
CA ARG A 45 2.16 8.85 19.25
C ARG A 45 1.63 8.97 17.81
N ILE A 46 2.52 8.91 16.80
CA ILE A 46 2.12 8.98 15.39
C ILE A 46 1.35 7.72 14.99
N ARG A 47 1.81 6.54 15.42
CA ARG A 47 1.17 5.26 15.13
C ARG A 47 -0.24 5.20 15.74
N ASP A 48 -0.39 5.63 16.98
CA ASP A 48 -1.68 5.70 17.66
C ASP A 48 -2.65 6.65 16.96
N ALA A 49 -2.20 7.86 16.61
CA ALA A 49 -3.02 8.81 15.87
C ALA A 49 -3.44 8.26 14.49
N SER A 50 -2.52 7.59 13.79
CA SER A 50 -2.80 6.97 12.49
C SER A 50 -3.83 5.85 12.60
N ARG A 51 -3.76 5.03 13.66
CA ARG A 51 -4.71 3.97 13.94
C ARG A 51 -6.11 4.53 14.21
N LEU A 52 -6.20 5.61 15.00
CA LEU A 52 -7.47 6.27 15.28
C LEU A 52 -8.12 6.81 14.00
N VAL A 53 -7.35 7.49 13.14
CA VAL A 53 -7.85 8.01 11.86
C VAL A 53 -8.28 6.88 10.91
N ALA A 54 -7.53 5.79 10.85
CA ALA A 54 -7.89 4.63 10.01
C ALA A 54 -9.23 3.98 10.43
N GLN A 55 -9.61 4.13 11.70
CA GLN A 55 -10.87 3.63 12.25
C GLN A 55 -12.01 4.66 12.19
N ASP A 56 -11.71 5.92 11.83
CA ASP A 56 -12.70 6.97 11.74
C ASP A 56 -13.66 6.74 10.57
N ALA A 57 -14.97 6.78 10.86
CA ALA A 57 -16.00 6.47 9.88
C ALA A 57 -16.10 7.52 8.76
N ASP A 58 -15.80 8.79 9.06
CA ASP A 58 -15.81 9.85 8.06
C ASP A 58 -14.63 9.69 7.11
N PHE A 59 -13.45 9.40 7.65
CA PHE A 59 -12.27 9.08 6.87
C PHE A 59 -12.49 7.88 5.95
N GLN A 60 -13.01 6.76 6.48
CA GLN A 60 -13.31 5.58 5.68
C GLN A 60 -14.30 5.86 4.55
N ARG A 61 -15.32 6.67 4.81
CA ARG A 61 -16.31 7.07 3.80
C ARG A 61 -15.70 7.92 2.69
N ILE A 62 -14.86 8.89 3.04
CA ILE A 62 -14.19 9.77 2.07
C ILE A 62 -13.26 8.96 1.17
N MET A 63 -12.48 8.05 1.77
CA MET A 63 -11.57 7.17 1.02
C MET A 63 -12.34 6.27 0.05
N ALA A 64 -13.40 5.61 0.53
CA ALA A 64 -14.25 4.76 -0.30
C ALA A 64 -14.96 5.55 -1.42
N GLY A 65 -15.46 6.75 -1.12
CA GLY A 65 -16.10 7.63 -2.11
C GLY A 65 -15.16 8.10 -3.21
N SER A 66 -13.85 8.10 -2.95
CA SER A 66 -12.80 8.43 -3.92
C SER A 66 -12.28 7.20 -4.68
N GLY A 67 -12.93 6.04 -4.55
CA GLY A 67 -12.52 4.78 -5.18
C GLY A 67 -11.26 4.14 -4.58
N ASN A 68 -10.83 4.59 -3.40
CA ASN A 68 -9.68 4.02 -2.70
C ASN A 68 -10.14 2.93 -1.74
N THR A 69 -9.40 1.82 -1.72
CA THR A 69 -9.54 0.81 -0.67
C THR A 69 -8.62 1.17 0.48
N LEU A 70 -9.16 1.35 1.68
CA LEU A 70 -8.34 1.57 2.86
C LEU A 70 -7.71 0.25 3.31
N ASP A 71 -6.38 0.15 3.17
CA ASP A 71 -5.56 -0.94 3.69
C ASP A 71 -4.54 -0.36 4.67
N TYR A 72 -4.97 -0.18 5.92
CA TYR A 72 -4.11 0.35 6.97
C TYR A 72 -3.17 -0.73 7.50
N ARG A 73 -1.86 -0.48 7.39
CA ARG A 73 -0.80 -1.33 7.91
C ARG A 73 0.09 -0.50 8.82
N ASP A 74 0.44 -1.04 9.98
CA ASP A 74 1.26 -0.36 10.97
C ASP A 74 2.59 -1.11 11.21
N GLY A 75 3.64 -0.38 11.61
CA GLY A 75 4.94 -0.93 11.99
C GLY A 75 5.47 -2.02 11.06
N ASP A 76 5.69 -3.21 11.61
CA ASP A 76 6.27 -4.36 10.88
C ASP A 76 5.42 -4.84 9.71
N ALA A 77 4.09 -4.66 9.76
CA ALA A 77 3.23 -4.99 8.63
C ALA A 77 3.46 -4.03 7.46
N PHE A 78 3.58 -2.73 7.75
CA PHE A 78 3.89 -1.73 6.73
C PHE A 78 5.33 -1.90 6.21
N LYS A 79 6.29 -2.20 7.08
CA LYS A 79 7.67 -2.47 6.67
C LYS A 79 7.76 -3.65 5.70
N ARG A 80 7.12 -4.78 6.02
CA ARG A 80 7.09 -5.95 5.14
C ARG A 80 6.50 -5.60 3.76
N PHE A 81 5.38 -4.91 3.76
CA PHE A 81 4.76 -4.42 2.53
C PHE A 81 5.71 -3.55 1.69
N TYR A 82 6.36 -2.57 2.33
CA TYR A 82 7.31 -1.69 1.68
C TYR A 82 8.49 -2.46 1.05
N ASP A 83 9.08 -3.39 1.80
CA ASP A 83 10.22 -4.18 1.34
C ASP A 83 9.82 -5.08 0.13
N GLU A 84 8.62 -5.67 0.17
CA GLU A 84 8.08 -6.49 -0.92
C GLU A 84 7.82 -5.68 -2.20
N ASP A 85 7.16 -4.53 -2.07
CA ASP A 85 6.85 -3.64 -3.20
C ASP A 85 8.13 -3.05 -3.82
N ALA A 86 9.05 -2.54 -2.99
CA ALA A 86 10.35 -2.07 -3.44
C ALA A 86 11.12 -3.17 -4.17
N GLY A 87 11.11 -4.40 -3.63
CA GLY A 87 11.74 -5.55 -4.27
C GLY A 87 11.13 -5.88 -5.63
N ARG A 88 9.79 -5.80 -5.77
CA ARG A 88 9.10 -6.00 -7.06
C ARG A 88 9.47 -4.92 -8.06
N LEU A 89 9.43 -3.65 -7.68
CA LEU A 89 9.77 -2.54 -8.56
C LEU A 89 11.23 -2.59 -9.01
N LEU A 90 12.17 -2.90 -8.11
CA LEU A 90 13.58 -3.06 -8.46
C LEU A 90 13.79 -4.15 -9.52
N ARG A 91 13.07 -5.28 -9.45
CA ARG A 91 13.14 -6.32 -10.49
C ARG A 91 12.70 -5.79 -11.85
N VAL A 92 11.61 -5.04 -11.90
CA VAL A 92 11.10 -4.44 -13.14
C VAL A 92 12.08 -3.41 -13.70
N ILE A 93 12.59 -2.50 -12.87
CA ILE A 93 13.51 -1.46 -13.33
C ILE A 93 14.81 -2.07 -13.87
N ARG A 94 15.34 -3.11 -13.21
CA ARG A 94 16.51 -3.86 -13.71
C ARG A 94 16.23 -4.56 -15.04
N ALA A 95 15.08 -5.23 -15.18
CA ALA A 95 14.70 -5.89 -16.43
C ALA A 95 14.53 -4.91 -17.59
N LEU A 96 14.14 -3.67 -17.31
CA LEU A 96 14.00 -2.60 -18.31
C LEU A 96 15.33 -1.90 -18.67
N GLY A 97 16.45 -2.28 -18.04
CA GLY A 97 17.75 -1.65 -18.28
C GLY A 97 17.85 -0.19 -17.84
N LYS A 98 17.07 0.20 -16.82
CA LYS A 98 16.96 1.60 -16.34
C LYS A 98 17.75 1.91 -15.05
N ILE A 99 18.54 0.95 -14.56
CA ILE A 99 19.51 1.15 -13.48
C ILE A 99 20.84 0.54 -13.96
N GLU A 100 21.86 1.38 -14.10
CA GLU A 100 23.27 0.97 -14.05
C GLU A 100 23.74 0.91 -12.59
#